data_AF-A0A1F0QQ27-F1
#
_entry.id   AF-A0A1F0QQ27-F1
#
_cell.length_a   1.000
_cell.length_b   1.000
_cell.length_c   1.000
_cell.angle_alpha   90.00
_cell.angle_beta   90.00
_cell.angle_gamma   90.00
#
_symmetry.space_group_name_H-M   'P 1'
#
loop_
_entity.id
_entity.type
_entity.pdbx_description
1 polymer ?
#
loop_
_entity_poly.entity_id
_entity_poly.type
_entity_poly.pdbx_seq_one_letter_code
_entity_poly.pdbx_strand_id
1 'polypeptide(L)'
;MRDFYVDAYAALDGGHGPEWVSSVPGFVALRRQGLDLRAPVTVLTGDNGVGKSTLAEGIAFEYGFPERGGIWGVQRSAGPINPLRRWASLRLGTAPKDGYFLRAEAHYNVGSTAMSHGESVMDVVQRSFDGRGLYILDEPESGLSLVRQMTLMAEIHRAAEAGAQFIVVTHSPIVAAIPGARIVEITVDGFFLELRDVTQTLAFQSLREFLYASGC
;
A
#
# COMPACT_ATOMS: atom_id res chain seq x y z
N MET A 1 -7.00 -18.42 -15.13
CA MET A 1 -7.21 -17.55 -13.96
C MET A 1 -5.83 -17.04 -13.56
N ARG A 2 -5.65 -15.74 -13.31
CA ARG A 2 -4.36 -15.20 -12.91
C ARG A 2 -4.12 -15.57 -11.43
N ASP A 3 -2.98 -16.20 -11.13
CA ASP A 3 -2.59 -16.50 -9.76
C ASP A 3 -2.02 -15.23 -9.11
N PHE A 4 -2.48 -14.93 -7.90
CA PHE A 4 -1.99 -13.82 -7.10
C PHE A 4 -1.05 -14.33 -6.01
N TYR A 5 -0.18 -13.47 -5.50
CA TYR A 5 0.70 -13.76 -4.37
C TYR A 5 -0.08 -13.71 -3.06
N VAL A 6 -1.04 -12.78 -2.98
CA VAL A 6 -1.96 -12.60 -1.86
C VAL A 6 -3.36 -12.42 -2.37
N ASP A 7 -4.32 -13.12 -1.76
CA ASP A 7 -5.71 -13.05 -2.19
C ASP A 7 -6.56 -12.18 -1.27
N ALA A 8 -6.33 -12.21 0.03
CA ALA A 8 -7.11 -11.42 0.98
C ALA A 8 -6.37 -11.21 2.30
N TYR A 9 -6.77 -10.17 3.02
CA TYR A 9 -6.37 -9.92 4.41
C TYR A 9 -7.63 -9.82 5.27
N ALA A 10 -7.68 -10.49 6.42
CA ALA A 10 -8.88 -10.51 7.25
C ALA A 10 -8.52 -10.59 8.74
N ALA A 11 -9.37 -10.02 9.59
CA ALA A 11 -9.25 -10.19 11.04
C ALA A 11 -9.40 -11.67 11.42
N LEU A 12 -8.65 -12.10 12.43
CA LEU A 12 -8.77 -13.44 13.01
C LEU A 12 -9.95 -13.49 13.97
N ASP A 13 -10.69 -14.61 13.95
CA ASP A 13 -11.64 -14.93 15.00
C ASP A 13 -10.90 -15.08 16.34
N GLY A 14 -11.23 -14.22 17.31
CA GLY A 14 -10.50 -14.16 18.58
C GLY A 14 -9.12 -13.49 18.49
N GLY A 15 -8.80 -12.77 17.41
CA GLY A 15 -7.58 -11.98 17.30
C GLY A 15 -7.45 -10.96 18.44
N HIS A 16 -6.28 -10.94 19.09
CA HIS A 16 -5.99 -10.07 20.24
C HIS A 16 -4.91 -9.04 19.89
N GLY A 17 -5.15 -7.80 20.29
CA GLY A 17 -4.22 -6.69 20.17
C GLY A 17 -4.53 -5.63 21.23
N PRO A 18 -3.77 -4.53 21.29
CA PRO A 18 -4.10 -3.38 22.14
C PRO A 18 -5.53 -2.90 21.91
N GLU A 19 -6.19 -2.41 22.96
CA GLU A 19 -7.61 -2.02 22.92
C GLU A 19 -7.91 -1.01 21.79
N TRP A 20 -7.03 -0.02 21.60
CA TRP A 20 -7.15 1.00 20.57
C TRP A 20 -7.18 0.46 19.13
N VAL A 21 -6.67 -0.75 18.87
CA VAL A 21 -6.73 -1.37 17.53
C VAL A 21 -8.19 -1.53 17.09
N SER A 22 -9.10 -1.78 18.03
CA SER A 22 -10.51 -2.00 17.69
C SER A 22 -11.25 -0.70 17.34
N SER A 23 -10.65 0.48 17.52
CA SER A 23 -11.24 1.79 17.19
C SER A 23 -10.67 2.43 15.92
N VAL A 24 -9.60 1.88 15.34
CA VAL A 24 -9.03 2.41 14.09
C VAL A 24 -9.93 2.04 12.91
N PRO A 25 -10.36 3.00 12.07
CA PRO A 25 -11.34 2.75 11.01
C PRO A 25 -10.96 1.60 10.06
N GLY A 26 -9.72 1.56 9.58
CA GLY A 26 -9.27 0.49 8.68
C GLY A 26 -9.28 -0.89 9.31
N PHE A 27 -9.09 -1.00 10.62
CA PHE A 27 -9.14 -2.29 11.31
C PHE A 27 -10.60 -2.68 11.58
N VAL A 28 -11.46 -1.72 11.92
CA VAL A 28 -12.91 -1.93 11.99
C VAL A 28 -13.44 -2.45 10.64
N ALA A 29 -13.02 -1.85 9.53
CA ALA A 29 -13.34 -2.31 8.18
C ALA A 29 -12.84 -3.74 7.92
N LEU A 30 -11.58 -4.01 8.27
CA LEU A 30 -10.97 -5.34 8.10
C LEU A 30 -11.72 -6.44 8.85
N ARG A 31 -12.21 -6.16 10.07
CA ARG A 31 -13.03 -7.10 10.84
C ARG A 31 -14.42 -7.30 10.24
N ARG A 32 -15.00 -6.27 9.66
CA ARG A 32 -16.35 -6.32 9.09
C ARG A 32 -16.42 -7.02 7.74
N GLN A 33 -15.45 -6.75 6.87
CA GLN A 33 -15.54 -7.09 5.45
C GLN A 33 -14.40 -7.99 4.97
N GLY A 34 -13.26 -7.98 5.68
CA GLY A 34 -11.99 -8.39 5.08
C GLY A 34 -11.60 -7.46 3.92
N LEU A 35 -10.38 -7.62 3.43
CA LEU A 35 -9.84 -6.86 2.32
C LEU A 35 -9.50 -7.82 1.18
N ASP A 36 -10.22 -7.72 0.06
CA ASP A 36 -9.95 -8.51 -1.15
C ASP A 36 -8.79 -7.88 -1.95
N LEU A 37 -7.70 -8.64 -2.07
CA LEU A 37 -6.47 -8.20 -2.71
C LEU A 37 -6.27 -8.83 -4.11
N ARG A 38 -7.26 -9.57 -4.63
CA ARG A 38 -7.21 -10.23 -5.96
C ARG A 38 -7.37 -9.22 -7.11
N ALA A 39 -6.37 -8.37 -7.26
CA ALA A 39 -6.20 -7.46 -8.40
C ALA A 39 -4.70 -7.28 -8.69
N PRO A 40 -4.29 -7.03 -9.94
CA PRO A 40 -2.89 -6.75 -10.28
C PRO A 40 -2.35 -5.53 -9.51
N VAL A 41 -3.19 -4.51 -9.31
CA VAL A 41 -2.90 -3.35 -8.47
C VAL A 41 -4.10 -3.08 -7.57
N THR A 42 -3.86 -3.03 -6.26
CA THR A 42 -4.82 -2.54 -5.27
C THR A 42 -4.27 -1.27 -4.64
N VAL A 43 -5.01 -0.17 -4.74
CA VAL A 43 -4.70 1.11 -4.10
C VAL A 43 -5.55 1.25 -2.84
N LEU A 44 -4.92 1.48 -1.70
CA LEU A 44 -5.56 1.83 -0.45
C LEU A 44 -5.41 3.34 -0.21
N THR A 45 -6.53 4.05 -0.18
CA THR A 45 -6.59 5.51 0.07
C THR A 45 -7.54 5.83 1.22
N GLY A 46 -7.66 7.10 1.60
CA GLY A 46 -8.46 7.58 2.72
C GLY A 46 -7.70 8.55 3.61
N ASP A 47 -8.40 9.15 4.57
CA ASP A 47 -7.88 10.24 5.41
C ASP A 47 -6.68 9.80 6.30
N ASN A 48 -5.98 10.78 6.87
CA ASN A 48 -4.91 10.54 7.83
C ASN A 48 -5.46 9.82 9.07
N GLY A 49 -4.69 8.86 9.59
CA GLY A 49 -5.06 8.13 10.81
C GLY A 49 -6.07 6.99 10.63
N VAL A 50 -6.62 6.75 9.43
CA VAL A 50 -7.53 5.60 9.19
C VAL A 50 -6.85 4.24 9.20
N GLY A 51 -5.51 4.18 9.33
CA GLY A 51 -4.75 2.93 9.50
C GLY A 51 -4.18 2.30 8.21
N LYS A 52 -4.07 3.06 7.11
CA LYS A 52 -3.57 2.54 5.81
C LYS A 52 -2.17 1.93 5.89
N SER A 53 -1.17 2.70 6.37
CA SER A 53 0.21 2.23 6.47
C SER A 53 0.33 1.04 7.42
N THR A 54 -0.40 1.05 8.54
CA THR A 54 -0.43 -0.09 9.48
C THR A 54 -1.04 -1.36 8.86
N LEU A 55 -2.04 -1.24 7.98
CA LEU A 55 -2.56 -2.39 7.21
C LEU A 55 -1.50 -2.92 6.25
N ALA A 56 -0.84 -2.04 5.48
CA ALA A 56 0.22 -2.44 4.55
C ALA A 56 1.39 -3.12 5.27
N GLU A 57 1.82 -2.58 6.40
CA GLU A 57 2.83 -3.18 7.27
C GLU A 57 2.39 -4.55 7.82
N GLY A 58 1.12 -4.69 8.21
CA GLY A 58 0.56 -5.96 8.68
C GLY A 58 0.57 -7.03 7.59
N ILE A 59 0.17 -6.66 6.37
CA ILE A 59 0.24 -7.53 5.19
C ILE A 59 1.70 -7.89 4.90
N ALA A 60 2.60 -6.91 4.91
CA ALA A 60 4.02 -7.14 4.64
C ALA A 60 4.65 -8.08 5.67
N PHE A 61 4.29 -7.89 6.93
CA PHE A 61 4.73 -8.73 8.04
C PHE A 61 4.30 -10.19 7.87
N GLU A 62 3.01 -10.43 7.61
CA GLU A 62 2.43 -11.78 7.43
C GLU A 62 2.97 -12.47 6.16
N TYR A 63 3.23 -11.69 5.11
CA TYR A 63 3.87 -12.20 3.90
C TYR A 63 5.33 -12.65 4.15
N GLY A 64 6.02 -12.00 5.09
CA GLY A 64 7.37 -12.35 5.52
C GLY A 64 8.45 -11.35 5.12
N PHE A 65 8.08 -10.11 4.77
CA PHE A 65 9.06 -9.05 4.51
C PHE A 65 9.82 -8.63 5.77
N PRO A 66 11.01 -8.01 5.62
CA PRO A 66 11.70 -7.33 6.72
C PRO A 66 10.86 -6.20 7.31
N GLU A 67 10.88 -6.03 8.64
CA GLU A 67 10.06 -5.04 9.36
C GLU A 67 10.42 -3.57 9.01
N ARG A 68 11.63 -3.35 8.48
CA ARG A 68 12.11 -2.04 8.01
C ARG A 68 11.87 -1.79 6.52
N GLY A 69 11.22 -2.73 5.81
CA GLY A 69 11.14 -2.74 4.35
C GLY A 69 12.37 -3.38 3.71
N GLY A 70 12.25 -3.69 2.42
CA GLY A 70 13.28 -4.36 1.62
C GLY A 70 12.77 -5.57 0.84
N ILE A 71 13.73 -6.30 0.26
CA ILE A 71 13.50 -7.50 -0.55
C ILE A 71 13.02 -8.66 0.32
N TRP A 72 12.09 -9.46 -0.19
CA TRP A 72 11.66 -10.70 0.46
C TRP A 72 12.83 -11.70 0.64
N GLY A 73 12.84 -12.47 1.73
CA GLY A 73 13.87 -13.49 1.98
C GLY A 73 15.19 -12.96 2.56
N VAL A 74 15.39 -11.65 2.63
CA VAL A 74 16.48 -11.04 3.40
C VAL A 74 16.15 -11.12 4.90
N GLN A 75 17.17 -11.32 5.74
CA GLN A 75 17.02 -11.49 7.19
C GLN A 75 16.18 -10.37 7.83
N ARG A 76 15.26 -10.76 8.72
CA ARG A 76 14.40 -9.82 9.44
C ARG A 76 15.23 -9.02 10.43
N SER A 77 15.47 -7.74 10.12
CA SER A 77 15.97 -6.78 11.10
C SER A 77 14.89 -6.48 12.14
N ALA A 78 15.27 -6.33 13.41
CA ALA A 78 14.35 -5.88 14.45
C ALA A 78 13.79 -4.48 14.09
N GLY A 79 12.47 -4.39 14.00
CA GLY A 79 11.70 -3.19 13.75
C GLY A 79 10.54 -3.05 14.74
N PRO A 80 9.71 -2.01 14.57
CA PRO A 80 8.51 -1.83 15.37
C PRO A 80 7.56 -3.01 15.18
N ILE A 81 7.00 -3.50 16.29
CA ILE A 81 6.02 -4.59 16.25
C ILE A 81 4.70 -4.02 15.73
N ASN A 82 4.26 -4.47 14.56
CA ASN A 82 2.96 -4.11 14.03
C ASN A 82 1.84 -4.66 14.94
N PRO A 83 0.83 -3.85 15.31
CA PRO A 83 -0.22 -4.26 16.24
C PRO A 83 -1.14 -5.38 15.69
N LEU A 84 -1.08 -5.67 14.39
CA LEU A 84 -1.93 -6.67 13.72
C LEU A 84 -1.34 -8.09 13.68
N ARG A 85 -0.10 -8.30 14.18
CA ARG A 85 0.68 -9.56 14.14
C ARG A 85 -0.02 -10.82 14.68
N ARG A 86 -1.11 -10.65 15.42
CA ARG A 86 -1.97 -11.71 16.00
C ARG A 86 -3.45 -11.36 15.94
N TRP A 87 -3.78 -10.36 15.15
CA TRP A 87 -5.12 -9.79 15.07
C TRP A 87 -5.74 -10.05 13.69
N ALA A 88 -4.92 -10.13 12.65
CA ALA A 88 -5.35 -10.43 11.28
C ALA A 88 -4.38 -11.42 10.62
N SER A 89 -4.85 -12.08 9.58
CA SER A 89 -4.07 -13.05 8.80
C SER A 89 -4.25 -12.84 7.32
N LEU A 90 -3.19 -13.19 6.59
CA LEU A 90 -3.10 -13.09 5.15
C LEU A 90 -3.45 -14.42 4.51
N ARG A 91 -4.42 -14.41 3.60
CA ARG A 91 -4.69 -15.54 2.72
C ARG A 91 -3.79 -15.42 1.50
N LEU A 92 -2.80 -16.30 1.43
CA LEU A 92 -1.86 -16.38 0.32
C LEU A 92 -2.51 -17.05 -0.89
N GLY A 93 -2.06 -16.67 -2.09
CA GLY A 93 -2.32 -17.44 -3.28
C GLY A 93 -1.27 -18.54 -3.48
N THR A 94 -1.18 -19.07 -4.70
CA THR A 94 -0.33 -20.23 -5.07
C THR A 94 1.04 -19.83 -5.62
N ALA A 95 1.25 -18.55 -5.94
CA ALA A 95 2.50 -18.07 -6.51
C ALA A 95 3.66 -18.20 -5.50
N PRO A 96 4.87 -18.60 -5.95
CA PRO A 96 6.04 -18.67 -5.08
C PRO A 96 6.37 -17.28 -4.57
N LYS A 97 6.56 -17.13 -3.26
CA LYS A 97 6.79 -15.82 -2.64
C LYS A 97 8.05 -15.15 -3.21
N ASP A 98 7.89 -13.89 -3.56
CA ASP A 98 8.93 -12.96 -3.98
C ASP A 98 8.41 -11.51 -3.81
N GLY A 99 9.30 -10.53 -3.91
CA GLY A 99 8.93 -9.12 -4.07
C GLY A 99 9.65 -8.15 -3.14
N TYR A 100 9.06 -6.98 -2.92
CA TYR A 100 9.67 -5.87 -2.17
C TYR A 100 8.64 -5.08 -1.34
N PHE A 101 9.01 -4.70 -0.11
CA PHE A 101 8.24 -3.77 0.72
C PHE A 101 8.94 -2.41 0.84
N LEU A 102 8.36 -1.36 0.28
CA LEU A 102 8.83 0.02 0.39
C LEU A 102 8.03 0.75 1.47
N ARG A 103 8.71 1.25 2.51
CA ARG A 103 8.11 2.04 3.59
C ARG A 103 8.32 3.53 3.38
N ALA A 104 7.32 4.33 3.75
CA ALA A 104 7.42 5.79 3.76
C ALA A 104 8.61 6.30 4.61
N GLU A 105 8.88 5.66 5.76
CA GLU A 105 9.96 6.09 6.65
C GLU A 105 11.37 5.66 6.17
N ALA A 106 11.46 4.68 5.28
CA ALA A 106 12.74 4.26 4.70
C ALA A 106 13.39 5.38 3.88
N HIS A 107 12.61 6.40 3.48
CA HIS A 107 13.11 7.61 2.83
C HIS A 107 14.01 8.47 3.73
N TYR A 108 13.85 8.42 5.07
CA TYR A 108 14.58 9.30 6.00
C TYR A 108 15.97 8.78 6.40
N ASN A 109 16.21 7.47 6.34
CA ASN A 109 17.47 6.87 6.82
C ASN A 109 18.58 6.72 5.77
N VAL A 110 18.37 7.21 4.54
CA VAL A 110 19.39 7.20 3.46
C VAL A 110 20.16 8.54 3.41
N GLY A 111 20.31 9.21 4.56
CA GLY A 111 21.06 10.45 4.69
C GLY A 111 22.57 10.31 4.92
N SER A 112 23.16 9.10 4.82
CA SER A 112 24.60 8.89 5.11
C SER A 112 25.47 8.45 3.93
N THR A 113 24.90 8.21 2.75
CA THR A 113 25.71 7.97 1.53
C THR A 113 25.02 8.55 0.29
N ALA A 114 25.41 9.78 -0.08
CA ALA A 114 25.48 10.36 -1.44
C ALA A 114 24.42 10.00 -2.51
N MET A 115 23.18 9.64 -2.17
CA MET A 115 22.08 9.51 -3.13
C MET A 115 20.92 10.38 -2.68
N SER A 116 20.42 11.21 -3.58
CA SER A 116 19.33 12.13 -3.27
C SER A 116 18.04 11.35 -3.01
N HIS A 117 17.26 11.77 -2.01
CA HIS A 117 16.07 11.11 -1.47
C HIS A 117 15.07 10.55 -2.52
N GLY A 118 14.99 11.15 -3.72
CA GLY A 118 14.12 10.70 -4.82
C GLY A 118 14.76 9.71 -5.81
N GLU A 119 16.08 9.49 -5.78
CA GLU A 119 16.77 8.43 -6.56
C GLU A 119 16.56 7.05 -5.92
N SER A 120 16.39 6.97 -4.61
CA SER A 120 16.22 5.70 -3.89
C SER A 120 14.95 4.93 -4.32
N VAL A 121 13.80 5.60 -4.46
CA VAL A 121 12.54 4.95 -4.87
C VAL A 121 12.60 4.47 -6.30
N MET A 122 13.04 5.33 -7.22
CA MET A 122 13.11 4.99 -8.64
C MET A 122 14.17 3.92 -8.91
N ASP A 123 15.30 3.93 -8.19
CA ASP A 123 16.30 2.86 -8.27
C ASP A 123 15.71 1.52 -7.79
N VAL A 124 14.97 1.51 -6.69
CA VAL A 124 14.29 0.30 -6.21
C VAL A 124 13.28 -0.18 -7.24
N VAL A 125 12.45 0.71 -7.80
CA VAL A 125 11.47 0.40 -8.84
C VAL A 125 12.15 -0.24 -10.05
N GLN A 126 13.20 0.39 -10.58
CA GLN A 126 13.90 -0.08 -11.77
C GLN A 126 14.65 -1.39 -11.56
N ARG A 127 15.19 -1.63 -10.36
CA ARG A 127 15.95 -2.85 -10.04
C ARG A 127 15.06 -4.02 -9.61
N SER A 128 13.92 -3.72 -8.98
CA SER A 128 13.11 -4.73 -8.29
C SER A 128 11.87 -5.13 -9.06
N PHE A 129 11.30 -4.26 -9.92
CA PHE A 129 10.05 -4.54 -10.63
C PHE A 129 10.34 -5.33 -11.91
N ASP A 130 10.64 -6.62 -11.77
CA ASP A 130 10.97 -7.52 -12.89
C ASP A 130 9.74 -8.21 -13.50
N GLY A 131 8.53 -7.83 -13.06
CA GLY A 131 7.27 -8.43 -13.49
C GLY A 131 6.84 -9.65 -12.66
N ARG A 132 7.56 -10.01 -11.59
CA ARG A 132 7.20 -11.09 -10.67
C ARG A 132 7.32 -10.62 -9.23
N GLY A 133 6.42 -11.06 -8.37
CA GLY A 133 6.45 -10.79 -6.95
C GLY A 133 5.29 -9.93 -6.46
N LEU A 134 5.22 -9.81 -5.14
CA LEU A 134 4.35 -8.89 -4.43
C LEU A 134 5.11 -7.61 -4.07
N TYR A 135 4.61 -6.46 -4.49
CA TYR A 135 5.17 -5.17 -4.16
C TYR A 135 4.20 -4.40 -3.27
N ILE A 136 4.67 -4.07 -2.06
CA ILE A 136 3.89 -3.26 -1.12
C ILE A 136 4.58 -1.91 -1.04
N LEU A 137 3.87 -0.84 -1.39
CA LEU A 137 4.40 0.52 -1.44
C LEU A 137 3.60 1.40 -0.49
N ASP A 138 4.25 2.00 0.49
CA ASP A 138 3.64 2.91 1.46
C ASP A 138 4.12 4.34 1.20
N GLU A 139 3.20 5.20 0.78
CA GLU A 139 3.41 6.59 0.36
C GLU A 139 4.63 6.78 -0.58
N PRO A 140 4.72 6.01 -1.68
CA PRO A 140 5.87 6.07 -2.58
C PRO A 140 6.03 7.42 -3.29
N GLU A 141 5.01 8.29 -3.25
CA GLU A 141 5.09 9.68 -3.73
C GLU A 141 5.99 10.58 -2.89
N SER A 142 6.33 10.18 -1.65
CA SER A 142 7.08 11.01 -0.73
C SER A 142 8.47 11.34 -1.30
N GLY A 143 8.75 12.64 -1.48
CA GLY A 143 10.00 13.11 -2.10
C GLY A 143 10.06 13.01 -3.63
N LEU A 144 8.98 12.58 -4.31
CA LEU A 144 8.91 12.54 -5.77
C LEU A 144 8.23 13.79 -6.34
N SER A 145 8.81 14.36 -7.41
CA SER A 145 8.13 15.36 -8.23
C SER A 145 6.92 14.76 -8.95
N LEU A 146 5.99 15.59 -9.38
CA LEU A 146 4.79 15.16 -10.12
C LEU A 146 5.12 14.25 -11.32
N VAL A 147 6.13 14.64 -12.11
CA VAL A 147 6.59 13.87 -13.27
C VAL A 147 7.11 12.50 -12.84
N ARG A 148 7.86 12.42 -11.73
CA ARG A 148 8.35 11.14 -11.20
C ARG A 148 7.23 10.26 -10.66
N GLN A 149 6.18 10.84 -10.08
CA GLN A 149 4.98 10.08 -9.70
C GLN A 149 4.31 9.45 -10.94
N MET A 150 4.20 10.20 -12.05
CA MET A 150 3.69 9.65 -13.32
C MET A 150 4.58 8.52 -13.88
N THR A 151 5.91 8.67 -13.77
CA THR A 151 6.85 7.59 -14.14
C THR A 151 6.65 6.36 -13.28
N LEU A 152 6.52 6.52 -11.96
CA LEU A 152 6.23 5.42 -11.03
C LEU A 152 4.93 4.68 -11.42
N MET A 153 3.86 5.42 -11.72
CA MET A 153 2.58 4.81 -12.13
C MET A 153 2.73 3.99 -13.42
N ALA A 154 3.49 4.48 -14.40
CA ALA A 154 3.76 3.76 -15.63
C ALA A 154 4.55 2.47 -15.38
N GLU A 155 5.54 2.50 -14.49
CA GLU A 155 6.32 1.31 -14.11
C GLU A 155 5.48 0.28 -13.35
N ILE A 156 4.65 0.72 -12.41
CA ILE A 156 3.71 -0.15 -11.69
C ILE A 156 2.76 -0.82 -12.69
N HIS A 157 2.14 -0.04 -13.58
CA HIS A 157 1.23 -0.57 -14.59
C HIS A 157 1.92 -1.59 -15.50
N ARG A 158 3.12 -1.29 -16.00
CA ARG A 158 3.91 -2.19 -16.84
C ARG A 158 4.25 -3.50 -16.14
N ALA A 159 4.74 -3.43 -14.90
CA ALA A 159 5.08 -4.62 -14.11
C ALA A 159 3.82 -5.45 -13.75
N ALA A 160 2.72 -4.77 -13.44
CA ALA A 160 1.43 -5.41 -13.20
C ALA A 160 0.90 -6.13 -14.44
N GLU A 161 1.07 -5.59 -15.65
CA GLU A 161 0.73 -6.33 -16.88
C GLU A 161 1.63 -7.56 -17.09
N ALA A 162 2.88 -7.51 -16.63
CA ALA A 162 3.85 -8.60 -16.76
C ALA A 162 3.66 -9.75 -15.74
N GLY A 163 2.84 -9.58 -14.70
CA GLY A 163 2.55 -10.64 -13.73
C GLY A 163 2.65 -10.23 -12.26
N ALA A 164 3.29 -9.10 -11.96
CA ALA A 164 3.44 -8.61 -10.59
C ALA A 164 2.10 -8.26 -9.94
N GLN A 165 2.09 -8.28 -8.60
CA GLN A 165 0.97 -7.82 -7.80
C GLN A 165 1.39 -6.63 -6.92
N PHE A 166 0.59 -5.58 -6.89
CA PHE A 166 0.87 -4.36 -6.12
C PHE A 166 -0.21 -4.08 -5.08
N ILE A 167 0.25 -3.67 -3.89
CA ILE A 167 -0.57 -3.04 -2.85
C ILE A 167 0.05 -1.67 -2.57
N VAL A 168 -0.64 -0.61 -2.92
CA VAL A 168 -0.14 0.76 -2.82
C VAL A 168 -0.98 1.53 -1.81
N VAL A 169 -0.37 2.00 -0.74
CA VAL A 169 -0.96 2.97 0.20
C VAL A 169 -0.55 4.36 -0.24
N THR A 170 -1.52 5.26 -0.40
CA THR A 170 -1.24 6.62 -0.85
C THR A 170 -2.31 7.60 -0.36
N HIS A 171 -1.91 8.86 -0.24
CA HIS A 171 -2.81 10.00 -0.09
C HIS A 171 -2.88 10.84 -1.37
N SER A 172 -1.97 10.60 -2.31
CA SER A 172 -1.89 11.33 -3.57
C SER A 172 -3.00 10.90 -4.53
N PRO A 173 -3.87 11.82 -4.99
CA PRO A 173 -4.82 11.52 -6.05
C PRO A 173 -4.09 11.17 -7.36
N ILE A 174 -2.83 11.58 -7.54
CA ILE A 174 -2.05 11.21 -8.72
C ILE A 174 -1.70 9.73 -8.67
N VAL A 175 -1.10 9.25 -7.58
CA VAL A 175 -0.73 7.84 -7.43
C VAL A 175 -1.97 6.95 -7.37
N ALA A 176 -3.08 7.43 -6.79
CA ALA A 176 -4.33 6.68 -6.80
C ALA A 176 -4.91 6.44 -8.21
N ALA A 177 -4.47 7.21 -9.22
CA ALA A 177 -4.90 7.07 -10.61
C ALA A 177 -4.11 6.04 -11.42
N ILE A 178 -3.40 5.09 -10.78
CA ILE A 178 -2.69 4.01 -11.50
C ILE A 178 -3.67 3.29 -12.46
N PRO A 179 -3.34 3.16 -13.76
CA PRO A 179 -4.24 2.55 -14.73
C PRO A 179 -4.63 1.12 -14.36
N GLY A 180 -5.95 0.86 -14.34
CA GLY A 180 -6.51 -0.47 -14.04
C GLY A 180 -6.45 -0.88 -12.57
N ALA A 181 -6.08 0.03 -11.66
CA ALA A 181 -6.05 -0.27 -10.24
C ALA A 181 -7.46 -0.44 -9.65
N ARG A 182 -7.60 -1.42 -8.76
CA ARG A 182 -8.71 -1.47 -7.80
C ARG A 182 -8.45 -0.41 -6.73
N ILE A 183 -9.32 0.58 -6.62
CA ILE A 183 -9.20 1.65 -5.62
C ILE A 183 -10.12 1.33 -4.45
N VAL A 184 -9.55 1.23 -3.25
CA VAL A 184 -10.29 1.00 -2.01
C VAL A 184 -10.03 2.17 -1.08
N GLU A 185 -11.07 2.94 -0.77
CA GLU A 185 -11.02 4.01 0.21
C GLU A 185 -11.43 3.49 1.59
N ILE A 186 -10.60 3.76 2.60
CA ILE A 186 -10.91 3.50 3.99
C ILE A 186 -11.68 4.71 4.55
N THR A 187 -12.94 4.51 4.86
CA THR A 187 -13.78 5.56 5.43
C THR A 187 -13.54 5.70 6.94
N VAL A 188 -13.78 6.90 7.47
CA VAL A 188 -13.70 7.17 8.92
C VAL A 188 -14.69 6.35 9.74
N ASP A 189 -15.79 5.91 9.12
CA ASP A 189 -16.82 5.06 9.74
C ASP A 189 -16.44 3.57 9.76
N GLY A 190 -15.26 3.22 9.26
CA GLY A 190 -14.73 1.86 9.30
C GLY A 190 -15.31 0.94 8.24
N PHE A 191 -15.32 1.40 6.99
CA PHE A 191 -15.65 0.60 5.82
C PHE A 191 -14.55 0.68 4.75
N PHE A 192 -14.38 -0.40 4.00
CA PHE A 192 -13.70 -0.40 2.72
C PHE A 192 -14.72 -0.12 1.62
N LEU A 193 -14.56 1.02 0.95
CA LEU A 193 -15.38 1.43 -0.18
C LEU A 193 -14.57 1.25 -1.47
N GLU A 194 -15.00 0.31 -2.32
CA GLU A 194 -14.41 0.15 -3.66
C GLU A 194 -14.94 1.26 -4.58
N LEU A 195 -14.02 2.03 -5.15
CA LEU A 195 -14.31 3.19 -6.01
C LEU A 195 -14.10 2.82 -7.47
N ARG A 196 -14.90 3.41 -8.36
CA ARG A 196 -14.80 3.13 -9.81
C ARG A 196 -13.59 3.79 -10.44
N ASP A 197 -13.23 4.97 -9.96
CA ASP A 197 -12.10 5.74 -10.45
C ASP A 197 -11.64 6.77 -9.41
N VAL A 198 -10.50 7.39 -9.71
CA VAL A 198 -9.84 8.37 -8.84
C VAL A 198 -10.72 9.58 -8.51
N THR A 199 -11.68 9.95 -9.38
CA THR A 199 -12.51 11.14 -9.18
C THR A 199 -13.48 11.00 -8.01
N GLN A 200 -13.70 9.76 -7.56
CA GLN A 200 -14.54 9.45 -6.41
C GLN A 200 -13.76 9.43 -5.09
N THR A 201 -12.43 9.49 -5.12
CA THR A 201 -11.62 9.52 -3.90
C THR A 201 -11.83 10.83 -3.13
N LEU A 202 -11.79 10.77 -1.81
CA LEU A 202 -11.82 11.94 -0.93
C LEU A 202 -10.76 12.95 -1.35
N ALA A 203 -9.52 12.49 -1.60
CA ALA A 203 -8.41 13.34 -2.00
C ALA A 203 -8.71 14.14 -3.29
N PHE A 204 -9.26 13.50 -4.32
CA PHE A 204 -9.63 14.19 -5.55
C PHE A 204 -10.83 15.12 -5.36
N GLN A 205 -11.86 14.67 -4.63
CA GLN A 205 -13.05 15.48 -4.36
C GLN A 205 -12.70 16.74 -3.57
N SER A 206 -11.85 16.64 -2.55
CA SER A 206 -11.36 17.79 -1.78
C SER A 206 -10.55 18.76 -2.64
N LEU A 207 -9.67 18.26 -3.51
CA LEU A 207 -8.94 19.11 -4.46
C LEU A 207 -9.90 19.82 -5.42
N ARG A 208 -10.86 19.08 -5.98
CA ARG A 208 -11.86 19.59 -6.91
C ARG A 208 -12.72 20.68 -6.24
N GLU A 209 -13.21 20.40 -5.04
CA GLU A 209 -13.99 21.35 -4.24
C GLU A 209 -13.18 22.59 -3.90
N PHE A 210 -11.91 22.47 -3.51
CA PHE A 210 -11.05 23.62 -3.28
C PHE A 210 -10.92 24.51 -4.52
N LEU A 211 -10.74 23.92 -5.70
CA LEU A 211 -10.64 24.66 -6.96
C LEU A 211 -11.95 25.37 -7.33
N TYR A 212 -13.11 24.74 -7.09
CA TYR A 212 -14.41 25.31 -7.46
C TYR A 212 -15.08 26.16 -6.38
N ALA A 213 -14.76 25.97 -5.10
CA ALA A 213 -15.20 26.82 -4.00
C ALA A 213 -14.43 28.16 -3.96
N SER A 214 -13.30 28.24 -4.65
CA SER A 214 -12.45 29.43 -4.72
C SER A 214 -12.79 30.42 -5.84
N GLY A 215 -13.87 30.22 -6.61
CA GLY A 215 -14.30 31.24 -7.58
C GLY A 215 -15.02 32.40 -6.87
N CYS A 216 -14.63 33.69 -6.88
CA CYS A 216 -13.61 34.47 -7.59
C CYS A 216 -13.26 34.11 -9.03
#